data_AF-A0A5C8C6J2-F1
#
_entry.id   AF-A0A5C8C6J2-F1
#
_cell.length_a   1.000
_cell.length_b   1.000
_cell.length_c   1.000
_cell.angle_alpha   90.00
_cell.angle_beta   90.00
_cell.angle_gamma   90.00
#
_symmetry.space_group_name_H-M   'P 1'
#
loop_
_entity.id
_entity.type
_entity.pdbx_description
1 polymer ?
#
loop_
_entity_poly.entity_id
_entity_poly.type
_entity_poly.pdbx_seq_one_letter_code
_entity_poly.pdbx_strand_id
1 'polypeptide(L)'
;MPRSRLILLTLAAALAATGARAAELEIPPPGKPKELSIYVNQPNCTRWTDECVTCSRGDEGKAPTCSNIGFACQPKAIRCVGDSPQSDPDKK
;
A
#
# COMPACT_ATOMS: atom_id res chain seq x y z
N MET A 1 -40.85 -25.67 -45.90
CA MET A 1 -40.79 -25.44 -44.45
C MET A 1 -39.76 -26.26 -43.64
N PRO A 2 -39.07 -27.32 -44.12
CA PRO A 2 -38.10 -28.05 -43.28
C PRO A 2 -36.73 -27.36 -43.16
N ARG A 3 -36.29 -26.66 -44.22
CA ARG A 3 -34.98 -25.99 -44.30
C ARG A 3 -34.83 -24.84 -43.30
N SER A 4 -35.89 -24.05 -43.08
CA SER A 4 -35.87 -22.94 -42.13
C SER A 4 -35.79 -23.40 -40.67
N ARG A 5 -36.42 -24.53 -40.33
CA ARG A 5 -36.32 -25.13 -38.98
C ARG A 5 -34.91 -25.65 -38.70
N LEU A 6 -34.27 -26.25 -39.71
CA LEU A 6 -32.87 -26.68 -39.62
C LEU A 6 -31.92 -25.50 -39.42
N ILE A 7 -32.12 -24.38 -40.13
CA ILE A 7 -31.31 -23.17 -39.97
C ILE A 7 -31.48 -22.55 -38.59
N LEU A 8 -32.72 -22.51 -38.07
CA LEU A 8 -32.99 -21.99 -36.72
C LEU A 8 -32.34 -22.87 -35.63
N LEU A 9 -32.35 -24.19 -35.80
CA LEU A 9 -31.74 -25.13 -34.86
C LEU A 9 -30.20 -25.02 -34.86
N THR A 10 -29.57 -24.87 -36.03
CA THR A 10 -28.11 -24.70 -36.09
C THR A 10 -27.66 -23.35 -35.53
N LEU A 11 -28.44 -22.29 -35.74
CA LEU A 11 -28.13 -20.97 -35.18
C LEU A 11 -28.25 -20.97 -33.65
N ALA A 12 -29.29 -21.60 -33.09
CA ALA A 12 -29.46 -21.71 -31.64
C ALA A 12 -28.33 -22.50 -30.96
N ALA A 13 -27.82 -23.56 -31.60
CA ALA A 13 -26.69 -24.34 -31.08
C ALA A 13 -25.37 -23.54 -31.06
N ALA A 14 -25.16 -22.64 -32.03
CA ALA A 14 -23.95 -21.83 -32.09
C ALA A 14 -23.88 -20.76 -30.99
N LEU A 15 -25.01 -20.15 -30.61
CA LEU A 15 -25.05 -19.13 -29.55
C LEU A 15 -24.80 -19.69 -28.14
N ALA A 16 -25.09 -20.97 -27.90
CA ALA A 16 -24.85 -21.60 -26.59
C ALA A 16 -23.35 -21.89 -26.33
N ALA A 17 -22.51 -21.90 -27.37
CA ALA A 17 -21.10 -22.30 -27.26
C ALA A 17 -20.16 -21.12 -26.92
N THR A 18 -20.59 -19.87 -27.09
CA THR A 18 -19.80 -18.67 -26.77
C THR A 18 -20.04 -18.23 -25.33
N GLY A 19 -19.79 -19.12 -24.37
CA GLY A 19 -19.65 -18.73 -22.98
C GLY A 19 -18.34 -17.97 -22.81
N ALA A 20 -18.40 -16.65 -22.73
CA ALA A 20 -17.26 -15.83 -22.32
C ALA A 20 -16.84 -16.27 -20.91
N ARG A 21 -15.80 -17.09 -20.82
CA ARG A 21 -15.17 -17.41 -19.55
C ARG A 21 -14.43 -16.14 -19.14
N ALA A 22 -15.02 -15.37 -18.23
CA ALA A 22 -14.26 -14.42 -17.45
C ALA A 22 -13.20 -15.24 -16.72
N ALA A 23 -11.95 -15.16 -17.18
CA ALA A 23 -10.83 -15.65 -16.41
C ALA A 23 -10.79 -14.77 -15.16
N GLU A 24 -11.23 -15.33 -14.03
CA GLU A 24 -11.06 -14.74 -12.72
C GLU A 24 -9.57 -14.46 -12.57
N LEU A 25 -9.17 -13.19 -12.70
CA LEU A 25 -7.79 -12.79 -12.48
C LEU A 25 -7.60 -12.85 -10.97
N GLU A 26 -7.04 -13.96 -10.47
CA GLU A 26 -6.65 -14.08 -9.08
C GLU A 26 -5.61 -12.99 -8.77
N ILE A 27 -6.08 -11.86 -8.25
CA ILE A 27 -5.21 -10.83 -7.70
C ILE A 27 -4.69 -11.43 -6.39
N PRO A 28 -3.39 -11.76 -6.29
CA PRO A 28 -2.85 -12.24 -5.03
C PRO A 28 -3.17 -11.21 -3.95
N PRO A 29 -3.53 -11.65 -2.73
CA PRO A 29 -3.84 -10.74 -1.65
C PRO A 29 -2.67 -9.76 -1.50
N PRO A 30 -2.95 -8.46 -1.29
CA PRO A 30 -1.92 -7.45 -1.20
C PRO A 30 -0.87 -7.92 -0.20
N GLY A 31 0.38 -8.04 -0.68
CA GLY A 31 1.49 -8.51 0.14
C GLY A 31 1.59 -7.65 1.39
N LYS A 32 1.97 -8.29 2.52
CA LYS A 32 2.22 -7.54 3.77
C LYS A 32 3.16 -6.39 3.44
N PRO A 33 2.86 -5.14 3.90
CA PRO A 33 3.73 -4.00 3.66
C PRO A 33 5.16 -4.41 3.96
N LYS A 34 6.07 -4.25 2.98
CA LYS A 34 7.49 -4.44 3.24
C LYS A 34 7.83 -3.44 4.33
N GLU A 35 8.08 -3.97 5.51
CA GLU A 35 8.60 -3.24 6.64
C GLU A 35 9.97 -2.73 6.17
N LEU A 36 9.99 -1.47 5.71
CA LEU A 36 11.19 -0.81 5.24
C LEU A 36 12.09 -0.69 6.47
N SER A 37 12.96 -1.69 6.65
CA SER A 37 13.78 -1.93 7.84
C SER A 37 14.55 -0.70 8.33
N ILE A 38 14.82 0.24 7.42
CA ILE A 38 15.44 1.54 7.67
C ILE A 38 14.64 2.45 8.61
N TYR A 39 13.31 2.33 8.66
CA TYR A 39 12.46 3.14 9.53
C TYR A 39 12.15 2.48 10.87
N VAL A 40 12.55 1.23 11.07
CA VAL A 40 11.95 0.39 12.12
C VAL A 40 12.61 0.58 13.48
N ASN A 41 13.85 1.07 13.53
CA ASN A 41 14.52 1.20 14.83
C ASN A 41 15.65 2.23 14.85
N GLN A 42 15.29 3.49 15.09
CA GLN A 42 16.29 4.51 15.38
C GLN A 42 16.76 4.37 16.85
N PRO A 43 18.05 4.06 17.11
CA PRO A 43 18.55 3.90 18.47
C PRO A 43 18.42 5.22 19.23
N ASN A 44 17.99 5.15 20.50
CA ASN A 44 17.86 6.31 21.40
C ASN A 44 16.87 7.41 20.95
N CYS A 45 16.04 7.15 19.94
CA CYS A 45 15.11 8.13 19.39
C CYS A 45 13.64 7.72 19.58
N THR A 46 12.85 8.51 20.30
CA THR A 46 11.41 8.21 20.48
C THR A 46 10.58 8.62 19.27
N ARG A 47 11.04 9.59 18.49
CA ARG A 47 10.38 10.04 17.26
C ARG A 47 11.43 10.53 16.26
N TRP A 48 11.28 10.15 15.00
CA TRP A 48 12.22 10.46 13.92
C TRP A 48 11.51 10.75 12.60
N THR A 49 12.22 11.41 11.69
CA THR A 49 11.71 11.72 10.36
C THR A 49 12.85 11.75 9.33
N ASP A 50 12.55 11.36 8.10
CA ASP A 50 13.35 11.57 6.90
C ASP A 50 12.86 12.78 6.07
N GLU A 51 12.07 13.66 6.70
CA GLU A 51 11.32 14.77 6.09
C GLU A 51 10.12 14.40 5.22
N CYS A 52 9.86 13.10 5.04
CA CYS A 52 8.71 12.59 4.28
C CYS A 52 7.71 11.83 5.14
N VAL A 53 8.23 11.07 6.09
CA VAL A 53 7.50 10.24 7.02
C VAL A 53 7.96 10.62 8.41
N THR A 54 7.00 10.78 9.32
CA THR A 54 7.30 10.92 10.75
C THR A 54 6.87 9.64 11.44
N CYS A 55 7.81 9.01 12.15
CA CYS A 55 7.59 7.81 12.92
C CYS A 55 7.78 8.09 14.41
N SER A 56 6.99 7.41 15.25
CA SER A 56 7.17 7.34 16.70
C SER A 56 7.37 5.90 17.14
N ARG A 57 8.28 5.72 18.11
CA ARG A 57 8.54 4.43 18.75
C ARG A 57 7.24 3.87 19.33
N GLY A 58 6.95 2.61 19.05
CA GLY A 58 5.87 1.87 19.70
C GLY A 58 6.26 1.40 21.08
N ASP A 59 5.29 0.90 21.86
CA ASP A 59 5.58 0.26 23.15
C ASP A 59 6.51 -0.96 22.97
N GLU A 60 7.09 -1.46 24.07
CA GLU A 60 8.02 -2.59 24.06
C GLU A 60 7.53 -3.76 23.18
N GLY A 61 8.27 -4.06 22.11
CA GLY A 61 7.95 -5.14 21.17
C GLY A 61 6.91 -4.80 20.09
N LYS A 62 6.33 -3.59 20.09
CA LYS A 62 5.44 -3.12 19.02
C LYS A 62 6.21 -2.37 17.95
N ALA A 63 5.77 -2.49 16.71
CA ALA A 63 6.29 -1.74 15.58
C ALA A 63 6.07 -0.22 15.78
N PRO A 64 6.94 0.65 15.25
CA PRO A 64 6.73 2.08 15.29
C PRO A 64 5.50 2.49 14.48
N THR A 65 4.83 3.55 14.93
CA THR A 65 3.71 4.16 14.19
C THR A 65 4.23 5.27 13.30
N CYS A 66 3.94 5.23 12.00
CA CYS A 66 4.44 6.18 11.02
C CYS A 66 3.32 6.86 10.23
N SER A 67 3.53 8.11 9.82
CA SER A 67 2.65 8.81 8.88
C SER A 67 2.74 8.22 7.47
N ASN A 68 1.75 8.49 6.63
CA ASN A 68 1.83 8.15 5.21
C ASN A 68 2.82 9.06 4.46
N ILE A 69 3.45 8.52 3.42
CA ILE A 69 4.32 9.28 2.50
C ILE A 69 3.50 9.93 1.38
N GLY A 70 3.81 11.19 1.06
CA GLY A 70 3.24 11.88 -0.10
C GLY A 70 3.96 11.52 -1.41
N PHE A 71 3.23 11.48 -2.53
CA PHE A 71 3.77 11.05 -3.84
C PHE A 71 4.96 11.88 -4.35
N ALA A 72 5.03 13.16 -3.97
CA ALA A 72 6.10 14.07 -4.38
C ALA A 72 7.31 14.05 -3.43
N CYS A 73 7.24 13.30 -2.33
CA CYS A 73 8.25 13.39 -1.30
C CYS A 73 9.51 12.63 -1.66
N GLN A 74 10.66 13.27 -1.46
CA GLN A 74 11.99 12.68 -1.64
C GLN A 74 12.68 12.55 -0.27
N PRO A 75 12.77 11.33 0.29
CA PRO A 75 13.37 11.08 1.60
C PRO A 75 14.79 11.63 1.73
N LYS A 76 15.08 12.23 2.88
CA LYS A 76 16.44 12.64 3.28
C LYS A 76 17.00 11.72 4.36
N ALA A 77 18.20 12.02 4.83
CA ALA A 77 18.79 11.33 5.97
C ALA A 77 17.87 11.42 7.18
N ILE A 78 17.62 10.27 7.83
CA ILE A 78 16.76 10.21 9.01
C ILE A 78 17.39 11.02 10.13
N ARG A 79 16.56 11.87 10.77
CA ARG A 79 16.93 12.65 11.94
C ARG A 79 15.94 12.45 13.07
N CYS A 80 16.46 12.52 14.29
CA CYS A 80 15.61 12.55 15.48
C CYS A 80 14.84 13.87 15.56
N VAL A 81 13.58 13.75 15.91
CA VAL A 81 12.69 14.87 16.22
C VAL A 81 12.14 14.61 17.61
N GLY A 82 12.79 15.16 18.63
CA GLY A 82 12.29 15.11 20.00
C GLY A 82 11.79 16.47 20.45
N ASP A 83 10.90 16.48 21.44
CA ASP A 83 10.95 17.49 22.51
C ASP A 83 12.18 17.17 23.38
N SER A 84 13.37 17.53 22.93
CA SER A 84 14.45 17.75 23.89
C SER A 84 14.09 19.03 24.67
N PRO A 85 14.30 19.15 26.00
CA PRO A 85 14.31 20.44 26.66
C PRO A 85 15.52 21.23 26.15
N GLN A 86 15.40 21.81 24.96
CA GLN A 86 16.35 22.78 24.45
C GLN A 86 16.06 24.09 25.19
N SER A 87 16.68 24.22 26.36
CA SER A 87 17.39 25.44 26.79
C SER A 87 17.02 26.73 26.07
N ASP A 88 16.39 27.62 26.85
CA ASP A 88 16.22 29.08 26.70
C ASP A 88 15.62 29.66 25.41
N PRO A 89 14.56 30.49 25.52
CA PRO A 89 14.15 31.35 24.42
C PRO A 89 15.24 32.41 24.22
N ASP A 90 15.95 32.32 23.10
CA ASP A 90 16.86 33.37 22.66
C ASP A 90 16.06 34.68 22.55
N LYS A 91 16.45 35.63 23.40
CA LYS A 91 15.95 37.00 23.44
C LYS A 91 15.99 37.62 22.06
N LYS A 92 14.91 38.31 21.70
CA LYS A 92 15.00 39.51 20.88
C LYS A 92 14.22 40.64 21.52
#